data_AF-A0A937XV33-F1
#
_entry.id   AF-A0A937XV33-F1
#
_cell.length_a   1.000
_cell.length_b   1.000
_cell.length_c   1.000
_cell.angle_alpha   90.00
_cell.angle_beta   90.00
_cell.angle_gamma   90.00
#
_symmetry.space_group_name_H-M   'P 1'
#
loop_
_entity.id
_entity.type
_entity.pdbx_description
1 polymer ?
#
loop_
_entity_poly.entity_id
_entity_poly.type
_entity_poly.pdbx_seq_one_letter_code
_entity_poly.pdbx_strand_id
1 'polypeptide(L)'
;MTMCNALAQGQKLDWSEALEGQVEDRGWGLAGARSRYLLQHGILGAHIGYAMLEHARRARMGLTREAYALEQMGKLFAPFTRVAEANPHSSSATKSRTAQELVTPTPNNRIIADPYTRMLVSRDQVNQAAALILTSAGMAHRCTLARARK
;
A
#
# COMPACT_ATOMS: atom_id res chain seq x y z
N MET A 1 5.20 11.35 -16.21
CA MET A 1 6.31 10.40 -16.39
C MET A 1 6.73 9.91 -15.00
N THR A 2 6.92 8.60 -14.78
CA THR A 2 7.37 8.04 -13.49
C THR A 2 8.90 8.01 -13.41
N MET A 3 9.48 7.96 -12.21
CA MET A 3 10.94 7.85 -12.01
C MET A 3 11.53 6.66 -12.78
N CYS A 4 10.91 5.49 -12.71
CA CYS A 4 11.37 4.31 -13.43
C CYS A 4 11.38 4.51 -14.96
N ASN A 5 10.44 5.29 -15.50
CA ASN A 5 10.38 5.59 -16.93
C ASN A 5 11.50 6.57 -17.33
N ALA A 6 11.76 7.61 -16.53
CA ALA A 6 12.87 8.53 -16.75
C ALA A 6 14.25 7.82 -16.68
N LEU A 7 14.43 6.94 -15.68
CA LEU A 7 15.64 6.13 -15.55
C LEU A 7 15.82 5.16 -16.72
N ALA A 8 14.75 4.51 -17.18
CA ALA A 8 14.79 3.64 -18.36
C ALA A 8 15.18 4.38 -19.64
N GLN A 9 14.90 5.68 -19.71
CA GLN A 9 15.28 6.57 -20.82
C GLN A 9 16.66 7.22 -20.62
N GLY A 10 17.41 6.85 -19.58
CA GLY A 10 18.72 7.42 -19.28
C GLY A 10 18.69 8.88 -18.84
N GLN A 11 17.52 9.41 -18.45
CA GLN A 11 17.42 10.78 -17.95
C GLN A 11 17.97 10.87 -16.54
N LYS A 12 18.85 11.86 -16.31
CA LYS A 12 19.31 12.23 -14.98
C LYS A 12 18.35 13.28 -14.42
N LEU A 13 17.61 12.89 -13.37
CA LEU A 13 16.71 13.79 -12.65
C LEU A 13 17.46 14.41 -11.46
N ASP A 14 17.35 15.73 -11.32
CA ASP A 14 17.82 16.44 -10.15
C ASP A 14 16.66 16.58 -9.16
N TRP A 15 16.84 16.03 -7.97
CA TRP A 15 15.86 16.04 -6.88
C TRP A 15 16.33 16.91 -5.71
N SER A 16 17.42 17.66 -5.89
CA SER A 16 17.89 18.58 -4.87
C SER A 16 16.88 19.71 -4.70
N GLU A 17 16.52 19.97 -3.44
CA GLU A 17 15.67 21.10 -3.06
C GLU A 17 16.41 21.91 -2.01
N ALA A 18 16.46 23.23 -2.21
CA ALA A 18 16.91 24.16 -1.19
C ALA A 18 15.71 24.47 -0.28
N LEU A 19 15.67 23.84 0.90
CA LEU A 19 14.58 24.00 1.85
C LEU A 19 14.79 25.27 2.67
N GLU A 20 14.00 26.31 2.41
CA GLU A 20 13.91 27.50 3.27
C GLU A 20 12.97 27.22 4.46
N GLY A 21 13.45 26.48 5.47
CA GLY A 21 12.67 26.17 6.66
C GLY A 21 13.29 25.14 7.60
N GLN A 22 12.68 24.97 8.77
CA GLN A 22 13.04 23.88 9.69
C GLN A 22 12.41 22.57 9.20
N VAL A 23 13.25 21.58 8.93
CA VAL A 23 12.84 20.22 8.57
C VAL A 23 13.19 19.30 9.72
N GLU A 24 12.19 18.61 10.26
CA GLU A 24 12.37 17.55 11.25
C GLU A 24 12.11 16.20 10.55
N ASP A 25 13.18 15.54 10.11
CA ASP A 25 13.10 14.15 9.63
C ASP A 25 13.24 13.19 10.81
N ARG A 26 12.16 12.47 11.13
CA ARG A 26 12.14 11.44 12.18
C ARG A 26 12.57 10.06 11.68
N GLY A 27 13.01 9.98 10.43
CA GLY A 27 13.29 8.75 9.73
C GLY A 27 12.04 7.89 9.60
N TRP A 28 12.28 6.61 9.34
CA TRP A 28 11.22 5.67 8.99
C TRP A 28 10.58 5.03 10.24
N GLY A 29 11.15 5.23 11.43
CA GLY A 29 10.70 4.60 12.66
C GLY A 29 10.80 3.06 12.68
N LEU A 30 11.62 2.47 11.79
CA LEU A 30 11.74 1.01 11.61
C LEU A 30 12.88 0.36 12.40
N ALA A 31 13.55 1.11 13.28
CA ALA A 31 14.61 0.55 14.12
C ALA A 31 14.05 -0.60 14.98
N GLY A 32 14.68 -1.77 14.90
CA GLY A 32 14.23 -2.98 15.62
C GLY A 32 13.05 -3.72 14.99
N ALA A 33 12.45 -3.22 13.91
CA ALA A 33 11.35 -3.91 13.21
C ALA A 33 11.80 -5.22 12.52
N ARG A 34 13.11 -5.43 12.36
CA ARG A 34 13.72 -6.65 11.81
C ARG A 34 14.68 -7.23 12.82
N SER A 35 14.49 -8.50 13.16
CA SER A 35 15.45 -9.26 13.97
C SER A 35 16.38 -10.07 13.07
N ARG A 36 17.58 -10.37 13.57
CA ARG A 36 18.52 -11.29 12.89
C ARG A 36 17.88 -12.63 12.56
N TYR A 37 17.03 -13.13 13.46
CA TYR A 37 16.28 -14.37 13.28
C TYR A 37 15.36 -14.32 12.05
N LEU A 38 14.53 -13.28 11.91
CA LEU A 38 13.63 -13.13 10.75
C LEU A 38 14.41 -13.06 9.43
N LEU A 39 15.55 -12.36 9.42
CA LEU A 39 16.42 -12.26 8.24
C LEU A 39 17.02 -13.62 7.86
N GLN A 40 17.50 -14.39 8.84
CA GLN A 40 18.06 -15.74 8.62
C GLN A 40 17.03 -16.71 8.03
N HIS A 41 15.74 -16.50 8.31
CA HIS A 41 14.64 -17.31 7.78
C HIS A 41 13.97 -16.72 6.53
N GLY A 42 14.57 -15.70 5.91
CA GLY A 42 14.08 -15.15 4.63
C GLY A 42 12.85 -14.25 4.74
N ILE A 43 12.46 -13.84 5.95
CA ILE A 43 11.33 -12.92 6.18
C ILE A 43 11.85 -11.49 6.01
N LEU A 44 12.09 -11.12 4.75
CA LEU A 44 12.78 -9.88 4.38
C LEU A 44 11.83 -8.71 4.05
N GLY A 45 10.59 -9.02 3.69
CA GLY A 45 9.61 -8.03 3.25
C GLY A 45 8.25 -8.22 3.91
N ALA A 46 7.47 -7.14 3.93
CA ALA A 46 6.13 -7.13 4.53
C ALA A 46 5.22 -8.22 3.96
N HIS A 47 5.26 -8.44 2.64
CA HIS A 47 4.44 -9.45 1.97
C HIS A 47 4.64 -10.88 2.52
N ILE A 48 5.86 -11.28 2.86
CA ILE A 48 6.14 -12.60 3.47
C ILE A 48 5.65 -12.64 4.92
N GLY A 49 5.95 -11.59 5.70
CA GLY A 49 5.52 -11.52 7.09
C GLY A 49 3.99 -11.57 7.24
N TYR A 50 3.27 -10.77 6.45
CA TYR A 50 1.81 -10.76 6.46
C TYR A 50 1.21 -12.07 5.93
N ALA A 51 1.82 -12.71 4.93
CA ALA A 51 1.39 -14.03 4.45
C ALA A 51 1.39 -15.09 5.56
N MET A 52 2.42 -15.10 6.42
CA MET A 52 2.46 -16.00 7.59
C MET A 52 1.31 -15.71 8.56
N LEU A 53 1.01 -14.43 8.82
CA LEU A 53 -0.10 -14.02 9.67
C LEU A 53 -1.46 -14.41 9.07
N GLU A 54 -1.63 -14.32 7.75
CA GLU A 54 -2.83 -14.79 7.05
C GLU A 54 -3.04 -16.29 7.22
N HIS A 55 -1.98 -17.09 7.11
CA HIS A 55 -2.09 -18.52 7.36
C HIS A 55 -2.48 -18.84 8.80
N ALA A 56 -1.91 -18.14 9.78
CA ALA A 56 -2.31 -18.28 11.19
C ALA A 56 -3.78 -17.89 11.40
N ARG A 57 -4.22 -16.79 10.78
CA ARG A 57 -5.62 -16.35 10.83
C ARG A 57 -6.56 -17.37 10.17
N ARG A 58 -6.23 -17.86 8.98
CA ARG A 58 -7.00 -18.90 8.28
C ARG A 58 -7.13 -20.17 9.12
N ALA A 59 -6.02 -20.64 9.69
CA ALA A 59 -5.99 -21.82 10.55
C ALA A 59 -6.93 -21.64 11.76
N ARG A 60 -6.86 -20.48 12.43
CA ARG A 60 -7.77 -20.16 13.54
C ARG A 60 -9.25 -20.12 13.14
N MET A 61 -9.55 -19.73 11.90
CA MET A 61 -10.93 -19.69 11.39
C MET A 61 -11.42 -21.04 10.85
N GLY A 62 -10.56 -22.07 10.77
CA GLY A 62 -10.94 -23.38 10.26
C GLY A 62 -11.32 -23.40 8.78
N LEU A 63 -10.87 -22.42 8.00
CA LEU A 63 -11.25 -22.27 6.59
C LEU A 63 -10.29 -23.01 5.65
N THR A 64 -10.84 -23.58 4.58
CA THR A 64 -10.04 -24.08 3.45
C THR A 64 -9.30 -22.93 2.77
N ARG A 65 -8.30 -23.25 1.93
CA ARG A 65 -7.53 -22.24 1.20
C ARG A 65 -8.44 -21.43 0.28
N GLU A 66 -9.33 -22.12 -0.43
CA GLU A 66 -10.24 -21.56 -1.43
C GLU A 66 -11.30 -20.67 -0.76
N ALA A 67 -11.89 -21.17 0.33
CA ALA A 67 -12.86 -20.41 1.11
C ALA A 67 -12.22 -19.16 1.70
N TYR A 68 -11.02 -19.27 2.30
CA TYR A 68 -10.32 -18.11 2.85
C TYR A 68 -9.98 -17.07 1.78
N ALA A 69 -9.46 -17.53 0.65
CA ALA A 69 -9.10 -16.66 -0.46
C ALA A 69 -10.33 -15.88 -0.92
N LEU A 70 -11.42 -16.55 -1.30
CA LEU A 70 -12.59 -15.87 -1.84
C LEU A 70 -13.36 -15.07 -0.78
N GLU A 71 -13.68 -15.71 0.35
CA GLU A 71 -14.62 -15.17 1.34
C GLU A 71 -14.00 -14.12 2.26
N GLN A 72 -12.70 -14.23 2.56
CA GLN A 72 -12.02 -13.30 3.44
C GLN A 72 -11.22 -12.27 2.65
N MET A 73 -10.31 -12.70 1.77
CA MET A 73 -9.44 -11.75 1.05
C MET A 73 -10.16 -11.09 -0.13
N GLY A 74 -10.74 -11.89 -1.03
CA GLY A 74 -11.37 -11.41 -2.27
C GLY A 74 -12.53 -10.46 -1.98
N LYS A 75 -13.47 -10.88 -1.11
CA LYS A 75 -14.62 -10.04 -0.73
C LYS A 75 -14.22 -8.77 0.04
N LEU A 76 -13.16 -8.82 0.84
CA LEU A 76 -12.65 -7.63 1.54
C LEU A 76 -12.06 -6.61 0.56
N PHE A 77 -11.23 -7.05 -0.38
CA PHE A 77 -10.49 -6.13 -1.27
C PHE A 77 -11.28 -5.68 -2.50
N ALA A 78 -12.28 -6.43 -2.97
CA ALA A 78 -13.06 -6.03 -4.15
C ALA A 78 -13.70 -4.63 -4.01
N PRO A 79 -14.35 -4.26 -2.88
CA PRO A 79 -14.83 -2.89 -2.66
C PRO A 79 -13.75 -1.81 -2.74
N PHE A 80 -12.53 -2.09 -2.27
CA PHE A 80 -11.42 -1.13 -2.31
C PHE A 80 -11.05 -0.80 -3.75
N THR A 81 -11.10 -1.78 -4.66
CA THR A 81 -10.80 -1.53 -6.08
C THR A 81 -11.83 -0.62 -6.75
N ARG A 82 -13.10 -0.64 -6.32
CA ARG A 82 -14.13 0.29 -6.81
C ARG A 82 -13.87 1.72 -6.36
N VAL A 83 -13.50 1.90 -5.08
CA VAL A 83 -13.12 3.21 -4.56
C VAL A 83 -11.87 3.73 -5.27
N ALA A 84 -10.88 2.86 -5.51
CA ALA A 84 -9.66 3.23 -6.19
C ALA A 84 -9.92 3.62 -7.66
N GLU A 85 -10.79 2.91 -8.38
CA GLU A 85 -11.19 3.25 -9.76
C GLU A 85 -11.83 4.63 -9.87
N ALA A 86 -12.67 5.01 -8.91
CA ALA A 86 -13.32 6.32 -8.89
C ALA A 86 -12.41 7.46 -8.38
N ASN A 87 -11.26 7.14 -7.81
CA ASN A 87 -10.36 8.13 -7.23
C ASN A 87 -9.38 8.68 -8.28
N PRO A 88 -9.43 9.98 -8.64
CA PRO A 88 -8.54 10.57 -9.64
C PRO A 88 -7.06 10.56 -9.20
N HIS A 89 -6.79 10.40 -7.91
CA HIS A 89 -5.44 10.27 -7.37
C HIS A 89 -4.93 8.82 -7.37
N SER A 90 -5.66 7.84 -7.88
CA SER A 90 -5.15 6.47 -7.98
C SER A 90 -4.17 6.32 -9.14
N SER A 91 -2.93 5.92 -8.85
CA SER A 91 -1.88 5.80 -9.88
C SER A 91 -2.07 4.62 -10.85
N SER A 92 -2.79 3.56 -10.47
CA SER A 92 -2.86 2.31 -11.26
C SER A 92 -4.22 1.64 -11.29
N ALA A 93 -5.24 2.23 -10.66
CA ALA A 93 -6.58 1.66 -10.61
C ALA A 93 -7.36 2.06 -11.87
N THR A 94 -7.08 1.37 -12.99
CA THR A 94 -7.76 1.62 -14.26
C THR A 94 -9.09 0.87 -14.40
N LYS A 95 -9.33 -0.13 -13.54
CA LYS A 95 -10.56 -0.92 -13.53
C LYS A 95 -10.80 -1.58 -12.17
N SER A 96 -12.03 -1.51 -11.66
CA SER A 96 -12.43 -2.31 -10.50
C SER A 96 -12.38 -3.82 -10.80
N ARG A 97 -12.22 -4.60 -9.74
CA ARG A 97 -12.05 -6.05 -9.80
C ARG A 97 -13.06 -6.76 -8.91
N THR A 98 -13.56 -7.89 -9.38
CA THR A 98 -14.36 -8.81 -8.59
C THR A 98 -13.50 -9.59 -7.60
N ALA A 99 -14.13 -10.11 -6.54
CA ALA A 99 -13.45 -10.96 -5.55
C ALA A 99 -12.78 -12.17 -6.23
N GLN A 100 -13.44 -12.77 -7.21
CA GLN A 100 -12.92 -13.92 -7.94
C GLN A 100 -11.67 -13.57 -8.76
N GLU A 101 -11.70 -12.45 -9.49
CA GLU A 101 -10.54 -11.99 -10.27
C GLU A 101 -9.31 -11.71 -9.39
N LEU A 102 -9.53 -11.13 -8.20
CA LEU A 102 -8.45 -10.82 -7.28
C LEU A 102 -7.73 -12.08 -6.80
N VAL A 103 -8.46 -13.16 -6.52
CA VAL A 103 -7.91 -14.33 -5.84
C VAL A 103 -7.54 -15.47 -6.78
N THR A 104 -8.06 -15.47 -8.00
CA THR A 104 -7.79 -16.53 -8.98
C THR A 104 -6.38 -16.36 -9.55
N PRO A 105 -5.48 -17.35 -9.34
CA PRO A 105 -4.15 -17.30 -9.94
C PRO A 105 -4.25 -17.43 -11.46
N THR A 106 -3.58 -16.53 -12.17
CA THR A 106 -3.42 -16.56 -13.64
C THR A 106 -2.00 -16.14 -13.97
N PRO A 107 -1.52 -16.29 -15.22
CA PRO A 107 -0.22 -15.73 -15.61
C PRO A 107 -0.10 -14.23 -15.31
N ASN A 108 -1.21 -13.48 -15.41
CA ASN A 108 -1.28 -12.06 -15.08
C ASN A 108 -1.63 -11.77 -13.60
N ASN A 109 -1.93 -12.79 -12.80
CA ASN A 109 -2.24 -12.69 -11.37
C ASN A 109 -1.56 -13.80 -10.56
N ARG A 110 -0.29 -14.04 -10.84
CA ARG A 110 0.48 -15.10 -10.17
C ARG A 110 0.54 -14.89 -8.65
N ILE A 111 0.82 -15.97 -7.92
CA ILE A 111 1.15 -15.89 -6.49
C ILE A 111 2.46 -15.11 -6.31
N ILE A 112 2.45 -14.18 -5.36
CA ILE A 112 3.64 -13.43 -4.92
C ILE A 112 4.19 -14.06 -3.65
N ALA A 113 3.30 -14.29 -2.68
CA ALA A 113 3.56 -14.99 -1.44
C ALA A 113 2.26 -15.64 -1.01
N ASP A 114 2.19 -16.96 -0.92
CA ASP A 114 0.97 -17.68 -0.53
C ASP A 114 0.45 -17.10 0.80
N PRO A 115 -0.82 -16.66 0.90
CA PRO A 115 -1.93 -16.85 -0.05
C PRO A 115 -2.19 -15.68 -1.03
N TYR A 116 -1.35 -14.66 -1.04
CA TYR A 116 -1.52 -13.47 -1.87
C TYR A 116 -1.11 -13.66 -3.34
N THR A 117 -2.07 -13.41 -4.23
CA THR A 117 -1.84 -13.16 -5.66
C THR A 117 -1.32 -11.73 -5.88
N ARG A 118 -0.79 -11.48 -7.08
CA ARG A 118 -0.24 -10.17 -7.47
C ARG A 118 -1.21 -9.01 -7.28
N MET A 119 -2.51 -9.21 -7.49
CA MET A 119 -3.52 -8.16 -7.35
C MET A 119 -3.90 -7.86 -5.90
N LEU A 120 -3.54 -8.74 -4.95
CA LEU A 120 -3.72 -8.51 -3.51
C LEU A 120 -2.49 -7.90 -2.84
N VAL A 121 -1.42 -7.64 -3.60
CA VAL A 121 -0.19 -7.01 -3.10
C VAL A 121 -0.07 -5.61 -3.68
N SER A 122 0.25 -4.63 -2.82
CA SER A 122 0.44 -3.24 -3.20
C SER A 122 1.58 -3.06 -4.20
N ARG A 123 1.43 -2.09 -5.10
CA ARG A 123 2.53 -1.60 -5.96
C ARG A 123 3.03 -0.27 -5.39
N ASP A 124 4.33 -0.16 -5.20
CA ASP A 124 5.02 1.01 -4.64
C ASP A 124 5.51 2.01 -5.71
N GLN A 125 5.38 1.66 -7.00
CA GLN A 125 5.85 2.48 -8.11
C GLN A 125 4.88 3.62 -8.48
N VAL A 126 4.75 4.61 -7.60
CA VAL A 126 3.94 5.82 -7.83
C VAL A 126 4.80 7.09 -7.78
N ASN A 127 4.37 8.15 -8.45
CA ASN A 127 4.93 9.48 -8.30
C ASN A 127 3.87 10.40 -7.70
N GLN A 128 3.70 10.35 -6.39
CA GLN A 128 2.63 11.01 -5.65
C GLN A 128 3.14 11.50 -4.30
N ALA A 129 2.60 12.63 -3.85
CA ALA A 129 2.89 13.22 -2.54
C ALA A 129 1.60 13.75 -1.91
N ALA A 130 1.61 13.89 -0.58
CA ALA A 130 0.52 14.48 0.18
C ALA A 130 1.10 15.29 1.34
N ALA A 131 0.41 16.36 1.75
CA ALA A 131 0.78 17.20 2.88
C ALA A 131 -0.44 17.47 3.76
N LEU A 132 -0.22 17.57 5.07
CA LEU A 132 -1.24 17.90 6.06
C LEU A 132 -0.77 19.11 6.86
N ILE A 133 -1.61 20.14 6.95
CA ILE A 133 -1.37 21.32 7.79
C ILE A 133 -2.15 21.14 9.08
N LEU A 134 -1.44 21.12 10.21
CA LEU A 134 -2.02 21.01 11.55
C LEU A 134 -1.92 22.35 12.27
N THR A 135 -3.01 22.76 12.94
CA THR A 135 -3.02 23.99 13.72
C THR A 135 -4.05 23.90 14.85
N SER A 136 -4.00 24.83 15.79
CA SER A 136 -5.01 24.92 16.86
C SER A 136 -6.37 25.28 16.30
N ALA A 137 -7.46 24.85 16.95
CA ALA A 137 -8.81 25.18 16.54
C ALA A 137 -9.04 26.71 16.46
N GLY A 138 -8.49 27.48 17.40
CA GLY A 138 -8.58 28.94 17.39
C GLY A 138 -7.88 29.58 16.18
N MET A 139 -6.73 29.04 15.76
CA MET A 139 -6.05 29.51 14.56
C MET A 139 -6.81 29.13 13.27
N ALA A 140 -7.32 27.90 13.19
CA ALA A 140 -8.14 27.47 12.05
C ALA A 140 -9.37 28.38 11.87
N HIS A 141 -10.01 28.77 12.97
CA HIS A 141 -11.13 29.73 12.96
C HIS A 141 -10.74 31.11 12.45
N ARG A 142 -9.60 31.67 12.90
CA ARG A 142 -9.10 32.98 12.44
C ARG A 142 -8.74 32.96 10.96
N CYS A 143 -8.18 31.87 10.47
CA CYS A 143 -7.80 31.70 9.06
C CYS A 143 -8.97 31.26 8.16
N THR A 144 -10.23 31.28 8.66
CA THR A 144 -11.43 30.89 7.91
C THR A 144 -11.36 29.49 7.27
N LEU A 145 -10.57 28.58 7.84
CA LEU A 145 -10.56 27.19 7.39
C LEU A 145 -11.90 26.57 7.77
N ALA A 146 -12.67 26.14 6.77
CA ALA A 146 -13.99 25.56 6.98
C ALA A 146 -13.90 24.33 7.89
N ARG A 147 -14.83 24.19 8.84
CA ARG A 147 -14.98 22.93 9.58
C ARG A 147 -15.40 21.85 8.59
N ALA A 148 -14.56 20.83 8.42
CA ALA A 148 -14.97 19.61 7.74
C ALA A 148 -16.18 19.03 8.50
N ARG A 149 -17.32 18.89 7.82
CA ARG A 149 -18.50 18.21 8.38
C ARG A 149 -18.17 16.72 8.53
N LYS A 150 -18.50 16.16 9.70
CA LYS A 150 -18.50 14.72 9.96
C LYS A 150 -19.63 14.05 9.21
#